data_AF-A0A2A3J4Q2-F1
#
_entry.id   AF-A0A2A3J4Q2-F1
#
_cell.length_a   1.000
_cell.length_b   1.000
_cell.length_c   1.000
_cell.angle_alpha   90.00
_cell.angle_beta   90.00
_cell.angle_gamma   90.00
#
_symmetry.space_group_name_H-M   'P 1'
#
loop_
_entity.id
_entity.type
_entity.pdbx_description
1 polymer ?
#
loop_
_entity_poly.entity_id
_entity_poly.type
_entity_poly.pdbx_seq_one_letter_code
_entity_poly.pdbx_strand_id
1 'polypeptide(L)'
;MSEDSIITVRVLPFGQTGLPASGQPITHAVGQVPQLDTIVLDTDHGCEFLDAETQLKRYHSVLERMESRVLPEPESRDLIQRITQDL
;
A
#
# COMPACT_ATOMS: atom_id res chain seq x y z
N MET A 1 -17.50 -4.09 7.53
CA MET A 1 -16.27 -4.07 6.67
C MET A 1 -15.51 -2.74 6.78
N SER A 2 -14.23 -2.69 7.14
CA SER A 2 -13.65 -3.52 8.21
C SER A 2 -14.39 -3.15 9.50
N GLU A 3 -15.09 -4.12 10.09
CA GLU A 3 -15.58 -3.99 11.47
C GLU A 3 -14.45 -4.20 12.48
N ASP A 4 -13.26 -4.53 11.99
CA ASP A 4 -12.07 -4.79 12.76
C ASP A 4 -11.22 -3.52 12.82
N SER A 5 -10.94 -3.07 14.04
CA SER A 5 -10.17 -1.85 14.32
C SER A 5 -8.70 -1.96 13.92
N ILE A 6 -8.23 -3.16 13.52
CA ILE A 6 -6.85 -3.41 13.11
C ILE A 6 -6.63 -3.28 11.59
N ILE A 7 -7.68 -3.09 10.79
CA ILE A 7 -7.57 -3.01 9.32
C ILE A 7 -7.98 -1.63 8.83
N THR A 8 -7.04 -0.94 8.22
CA THR A 8 -7.24 0.33 7.50
C THR A 8 -7.27 0.08 6.00
N VAL A 9 -8.26 0.63 5.31
CA VAL A 9 -8.35 0.61 3.83
C VAL A 9 -8.35 2.06 3.34
N ARG A 10 -7.42 2.39 2.45
CA ARG A 10 -7.32 3.71 1.82
C ARG A 10 -7.31 3.58 0.30
N VAL A 11 -7.92 4.54 -0.39
CA VAL A 11 -8.08 4.52 -1.85
C VAL A 11 -7.18 5.57 -2.49
N LEU A 12 -6.50 5.20 -3.57
CA LEU A 12 -5.84 6.13 -4.48
C LEU A 12 -6.71 6.32 -5.73
N PRO A 13 -7.39 7.48 -5.89
CA PRO A 13 -8.22 7.72 -7.07
C PRO A 13 -7.37 7.95 -8.32
N PHE A 14 -7.94 7.62 -9.49
CA PHE A 14 -7.35 7.99 -10.76
C PHE A 14 -7.25 9.52 -10.90
N GLY A 15 -6.22 10.01 -11.60
CA GLY A 15 -6.01 11.44 -11.86
C GLY A 15 -5.19 12.17 -10.80
N GLN A 16 -4.91 11.55 -9.65
CA GLN A 16 -3.81 12.00 -8.80
C GLN A 16 -2.48 11.66 -9.48
N THR A 17 -1.50 12.57 -9.38
CA THR A 17 -0.21 12.43 -10.09
C THR A 17 0.45 11.08 -9.81
N GLY A 18 1.11 10.53 -10.85
CA GLY A 18 1.35 9.11 -11.08
C GLY A 18 1.76 8.23 -9.90
N LEU A 19 1.27 6.99 -9.91
CA LEU A 19 1.58 5.94 -8.95
C LEU A 19 3.11 5.76 -8.85
N PRO A 20 3.71 5.91 -7.66
CA PRO A 20 5.17 5.82 -7.50
C PRO A 20 5.72 4.38 -7.56
N ALA A 21 4.91 3.39 -7.98
CA ALA A 21 5.31 2.00 -8.18
C ALA A 21 4.89 1.49 -9.56
N SER A 22 5.42 0.33 -9.95
CA SER A 22 5.10 -0.39 -11.19
C SER A 22 3.69 -0.98 -11.24
N GLY A 23 2.84 -0.72 -10.24
CA GLY A 23 1.47 -1.25 -10.16
C GLY A 23 1.35 -2.64 -9.56
N GLN A 24 2.47 -3.32 -9.31
CA GLN A 24 2.49 -4.59 -8.60
C GLN A 24 2.18 -4.41 -7.10
N PRO A 25 1.57 -5.42 -6.44
CA PRO A 25 1.39 -5.40 -4.99
C PRO A 25 2.73 -5.32 -4.26
N ILE A 26 2.75 -4.52 -3.19
CA ILE A 26 3.90 -4.37 -2.29
C ILE A 26 3.37 -4.62 -0.89
N THR A 27 3.96 -5.58 -0.19
CA THR A 27 3.69 -5.83 1.23
C THR A 27 4.92 -5.49 2.04
N HIS A 28 4.77 -4.66 3.07
CA HIS A 28 5.82 -4.36 4.04
C HIS A 28 5.53 -5.10 5.33
N ALA A 29 6.30 -6.15 5.59
CA ALA A 29 6.28 -6.87 6.86
C ALA A 29 7.25 -6.17 7.82
N VAL A 30 6.71 -5.55 8.87
CA VAL A 30 7.50 -4.83 9.88
C VAL A 30 8.00 -5.81 10.93
N GLY A 31 9.31 -5.82 11.15
CA GLY A 31 9.95 -6.63 12.19
C GLY A 31 9.91 -5.97 13.58
N GLN A 32 10.32 -6.72 14.61
CA GLN A 32 10.53 -6.13 15.94
C GLN A 32 11.66 -5.08 15.97
N VAL A 33 12.57 -5.17 15.00
CA VAL A 33 13.63 -4.20 14.73
C VAL A 33 13.68 -3.94 13.22
N PRO A 34 14.10 -2.74 12.76
CA PRO A 34 14.09 -2.39 11.33
C PRO A 34 14.91 -3.33 10.43
N GLN A 35 15.92 -4.02 10.98
CA GLN A 35 16.74 -5.00 10.25
C GLN A 35 15.99 -6.29 9.93
N LEU A 36 14.83 -6.52 10.55
CA LEU A 36 13.95 -7.65 10.27
C LEU A 36 12.76 -7.25 9.39
N ASP A 37 12.73 -6.01 8.91
CA ASP A 37 11.73 -5.61 7.93
C ASP A 37 11.95 -6.38 6.63
N THR A 38 10.86 -6.72 5.95
CA THR A 38 10.90 -7.40 4.66
C THR A 38 9.86 -6.81 3.74
N ILE A 39 10.27 -6.49 2.51
CA ILE A 39 9.34 -6.14 1.44
C ILE A 39 9.07 -7.41 0.63
N VAL A 40 7.79 -7.71 0.45
CA VAL A 40 7.33 -8.77 -0.45
C VAL A 40 6.74 -8.13 -1.69
N LEU A 41 7.27 -8.51 -2.86
CA LEU A 41 6.74 -8.11 -4.16
C LEU A 41 6.08 -9.30 -4.82
N ASP A 42 4.80 -9.18 -5.13
CA ASP A 42 4.10 -10.19 -5.91
C ASP A 42 4.37 -9.95 -7.39
N THR A 43 5.00 -10.92 -8.04
CA THR A 43 5.31 -10.90 -9.47
C THR A 43 4.54 -12.01 -10.17
N ASP A 44 4.44 -11.91 -11.50
CA ASP A 44 3.83 -12.96 -12.35
C ASP A 44 4.53 -14.32 -12.21
N HIS A 45 5.73 -14.36 -11.64
CA HIS A 45 6.56 -15.56 -11.51
C HIS A 45 6.77 -15.99 -10.05
N GLY A 46 6.07 -15.37 -9.10
CA GLY A 46 6.15 -15.68 -7.67
C GLY A 46 6.44 -14.44 -6.81
N CYS A 47 6.74 -14.67 -5.54
CA CYS A 47 7.03 -13.60 -4.59
C CYS A 47 8.56 -13.38 -4.46
N GLU A 48 8.99 -12.13 -4.53
CA GLU A 48 10.35 -11.72 -4.17
C GLU A 48 10.38 -11.17 -2.74
N PHE A 49 11.37 -11.60 -1.95
CA PHE A 49 11.58 -11.13 -0.57
C PHE A 49 12.82 -10.26 -0.52
N LEU A 50 12.65 -9.00 -0.14
CA LEU A 50 13.71 -8.01 -0.10
C LEU A 50 13.96 -7.57 1.34
N ASP A 51 15.11 -7.92 1.87
CA ASP A 51 15.56 -7.60 3.23
C ASP A 51 16.85 -6.74 3.25
N ALA A 52 17.49 -6.57 2.09
CA ALA A 52 18.67 -5.74 1.96
C ALA A 52 18.33 -4.26 2.24
N GLU A 53 19.12 -3.62 3.11
CA GLU A 53 18.86 -2.27 3.62
C GLU A 53 18.63 -1.22 2.50
N THR A 54 19.39 -1.29 1.40
CA THR A 54 19.20 -0.37 0.26
C THR A 54 17.84 -0.55 -0.40
N GLN A 55 17.35 -1.78 -0.50
CA GLN A 55 16.04 -2.06 -1.09
C GLN A 55 14.91 -1.69 -0.14
N LEU A 56 15.05 -2.00 1.16
CA LEU A 56 14.10 -1.55 2.18
C LEU A 56 13.93 -0.03 2.15
N LYS A 57 15.04 0.74 2.15
CA LYS A 57 15.00 2.21 2.05
C LYS A 57 14.27 2.70 0.80
N ARG A 58 14.53 2.07 -0.36
CA ARG A 58 13.88 2.43 -1.63
C ARG A 58 12.36 2.24 -1.53
N TYR A 59 11.91 1.09 -1.05
CA TYR A 59 10.49 0.77 -1.00
C TYR A 59 9.77 1.53 0.11
N HIS A 60 10.43 1.83 1.23
CA HIS A 60 9.88 2.73 2.24
C HIS A 60 9.55 4.10 1.63
N SER A 61 10.46 4.70 0.86
CA SER A 61 10.18 5.97 0.17
C SER A 61 9.07 5.87 -0.88
N VAL A 62 8.84 4.70 -1.48
CA VAL A 62 7.72 4.47 -2.40
C VAL A 62 6.40 4.45 -1.62
N LEU A 63 6.35 3.70 -0.52
CA LEU A 63 5.17 3.57 0.33
C LEU A 63 4.79 4.92 0.97
N GLU A 64 5.75 5.66 1.53
CA GLU A 64 5.51 7.01 2.07
C GLU A 64 4.88 7.95 1.02
N ARG A 65 5.35 7.88 -0.23
CA ARG A 65 4.80 8.68 -1.35
C ARG A 65 3.41 8.22 -1.78
N MET A 66 3.07 6.94 -1.61
CA MET A 66 1.72 6.44 -1.83
C MET A 66 0.79 6.93 -0.72
N GLU A 67 1.21 6.77 0.53
CA GLU A 67 0.46 7.19 1.72
C GLU A 67 0.12 8.67 1.71
N SER A 68 1.01 9.51 1.18
CA SER A 68 0.77 10.96 1.05
C SER A 68 -0.25 11.34 -0.04
N ARG A 69 -0.69 10.40 -0.87
CA ARG A 69 -1.59 10.65 -2.03
C ARG A 69 -2.93 9.92 -1.93
N VAL A 70 -3.01 8.88 -1.12
CA VAL A 70 -4.27 8.19 -0.86
C VAL A 70 -5.23 9.08 -0.08
N LEU A 71 -6.53 8.92 -0.35
CA LEU A 71 -7.57 9.57 0.43
C LEU A 71 -7.48 9.16 1.91
N PRO A 72 -7.87 10.04 2.85
CA PRO A 72 -8.12 9.64 4.23
C PRO A 72 -9.11 8.47 4.32
N GLU A 73 -9.11 7.75 5.44
CA GLU A 73 -10.01 6.59 5.62
C GLU A 73 -11.50 6.92 5.43
N PRO A 74 -12.05 8.05 5.96
CA PRO A 74 -13.46 8.38 5.77
C PRO A 74 -13.80 8.62 4.30
N GLU A 75 -12.99 9.41 3.60
CA GLU A 75 -13.20 9.72 2.18
C GLU A 75 -13.04 8.48 1.28
N SER A 76 -12.11 7.59 1.65
CA SER A 76 -11.96 6.29 0.99
C SER A 76 -13.22 5.44 1.12
N ARG A 77 -13.80 5.40 2.33
CA ARG A 77 -15.05 4.68 2.61
C ARG A 77 -16.23 5.25 1.83
N ASP A 78 -16.38 6.57 1.87
CA ASP A 78 -17.46 7.26 1.16
C ASP A 78 -17.38 6.99 -0.35
N LEU A 79 -16.18 7.02 -0.92
CA LEU A 79 -15.96 6.71 -2.32
C LEU A 79 -16.34 5.26 -2.67
N ILE A 80 -15.90 4.28 -1.87
CA ILE A 80 -16.24 2.85 -2.09
C ILE A 80 -17.75 2.64 -1.99
N GLN A 81 -18.39 3.25 -1.01
CA GLN A 81 -19.83 3.11 -0.79
C GLN A 81 -20.63 3.73 -1.95
N ARG A 82 -20.21 4.90 -2.43
CA ARG A 82 -20.82 5.54 -3.60
C ARG A 82 -20.72 4.65 -4.85
N ILE A 83 -19.53 4.14 -5.16
CA ILE A 83 -19.32 3.23 -6.31
C ILE A 83 -20.21 1.98 -6.17
N THR A 84 -20.35 1.44 -4.97
CA THR A 84 -21.17 0.25 -4.72
C THR A 84 -22.68 0.52 -4.90
N GLN A 85 -23.14 1.74 -4.62
CA GLN A 85 -24.54 2.14 -4.81
C GLN A 85 -24.88 2.50 -6.26
N ASP A 86 -23.87 2.93 -7.02
CA ASP A 86 -24.00 3.30 -8.44
C ASP A 86 -23.91 2.07 -9.39
N LEU A 87 -23.55 0.89 -8.88
CA LEU A 87 -23.48 -0.39 -9.58
C LEU A 87 -24.75 -1.23 -9.37
#